data_AF-A0A6L3JSC4-F1
#
_entry.id   AF-A0A6L3JSC4-F1
#
_cell.length_a   1.000
_cell.length_b   1.000
_cell.length_c   1.000
_cell.angle_alpha   90.00
_cell.angle_beta   90.00
_cell.angle_gamma   90.00
#
_symmetry.space_group_name_H-M   'P 1'
#
loop_
_entity.id
_entity.type
_entity.pdbx_description
1 polymer ?
#
loop_
_entity_poly.entity_id
_entity_poly.type
_entity_poly.pdbx_seq_one_letter_code
_entity_poly.pdbx_strand_id
1 'polypeptide(L)'
;EVEFLGETGREGYNSVHPEKAGWRYGFVAVTREGKSVYGEMGNNTEGVVKYIAPKDVPLAHLWLVVMGAPTEHWMNPISGEKDAQWPYKIKITGSFLLTSAN
;
A
#
# COMPACT_ATOMS: atom_id res chain seq x y z
N GLU A 1 0.61 7.18 11.16
CA GLU A 1 1.87 6.94 10.40
C GLU A 1 1.92 5.47 10.03
N VAL A 2 2.50 5.15 8.88
CA VAL A 2 2.69 3.77 8.42
C VAL A 2 4.17 3.57 8.10
N GLU A 3 4.79 2.63 8.79
CA GLU A 3 6.06 2.03 8.38
C GLU A 3 5.73 0.89 7.41
N PHE A 4 6.39 0.86 6.26
CA PHE A 4 6.15 -0.07 5.16
C PHE A 4 7.41 -0.86 4.85
N LEU A 5 7.25 -2.17 4.61
CA LEU A 5 8.30 -3.05 4.14
C LEU A 5 7.74 -4.02 3.08
N GLY A 6 8.21 -3.89 1.84
CA GLY A 6 8.02 -4.87 0.78
C GLY A 6 8.85 -6.11 1.04
N GLU A 7 8.26 -7.29 0.86
CA GLU A 7 8.86 -8.58 1.19
C GLU A 7 9.19 -9.38 -0.08
N THR A 8 10.14 -8.88 -0.87
CA THR A 8 10.60 -9.56 -2.08
C THR A 8 11.04 -11.00 -1.78
N GLY A 9 10.56 -11.97 -2.57
CA GLY A 9 11.01 -13.36 -2.44
C GLY A 9 10.46 -14.12 -1.23
N ARG A 10 9.44 -13.59 -0.54
CA ARG A 10 8.89 -14.22 0.66
C ARG A 10 8.37 -15.63 0.38
N GLU A 11 8.82 -16.59 1.19
CA GLU A 11 8.35 -17.97 1.13
C GLU A 11 6.81 -18.05 1.27
N GLY A 12 6.20 -18.93 0.48
CA GLY A 12 4.75 -19.09 0.39
C GLY A 12 4.05 -18.17 -0.62
N TYR A 13 4.77 -17.23 -1.23
CA TYR A 13 4.28 -16.37 -2.31
C TYR A 13 4.93 -16.70 -3.66
N ASN A 14 4.21 -16.46 -4.74
CA ASN A 14 4.69 -16.66 -6.10
C ASN A 14 5.63 -15.52 -6.52
N SER A 15 6.93 -15.75 -6.36
CA SER A 15 7.98 -14.76 -6.64
C SER A 15 8.50 -14.88 -8.06
N VAL A 16 7.86 -14.18 -8.99
CA VAL A 16 8.29 -14.08 -10.40
C VAL A 16 9.09 -12.79 -10.56
N HIS A 17 10.32 -12.86 -11.09
CA HIS A 17 11.23 -11.72 -11.27
C HIS A 17 11.39 -10.84 -10.01
N PRO A 18 11.86 -11.41 -8.87
CA PRO A 18 12.00 -10.68 -7.62
C PRO A 18 12.87 -9.42 -7.74
N GLU A 19 13.84 -9.42 -8.65
CA GLU A 19 14.68 -8.26 -8.98
C GLU A 19 13.91 -7.06 -9.56
N LYS A 20 12.68 -7.29 -10.03
CA LYS A 20 11.77 -6.27 -10.56
C LYS A 20 10.74 -5.81 -9.53
N ALA A 21 10.80 -6.31 -8.29
CA ALA A 21 9.88 -5.95 -7.24
C ALA A 21 9.85 -4.44 -6.99
N GLY A 22 8.66 -3.91 -6.82
CA GLY A 22 8.45 -2.52 -6.44
C GLY A 22 7.06 -2.30 -5.90
N TRP A 23 6.93 -1.28 -5.05
CA TRP A 23 5.67 -0.90 -4.43
C TRP A 23 5.50 0.61 -4.53
N ARG A 24 4.24 1.04 -4.63
CA ARG A 24 3.85 2.41 -4.29
C ARG A 24 2.84 2.34 -3.17
N TYR A 25 3.01 3.22 -2.18
CA TYR A 25 2.15 3.26 -1.02
C TYR A 25 1.99 4.68 -0.53
N GLY A 26 0.80 5.00 -0.02
CA GLY A 26 0.51 6.35 0.45
C GLY A 26 -0.92 6.46 0.96
N PHE A 27 -1.18 7.57 1.64
CA PHE A 27 -2.52 7.88 2.13
C PHE A 27 -3.35 8.62 1.09
N VAL A 28 -4.63 8.27 1.01
CA VAL A 28 -5.65 9.03 0.29
C VAL A 28 -6.76 9.38 1.27
N ALA A 29 -6.92 10.67 1.53
CA ALA A 29 -8.03 11.19 2.32
C ALA A 29 -9.20 11.55 1.41
N VAL A 30 -10.42 11.29 1.88
CA VAL A 30 -11.66 11.68 1.20
C VAL A 30 -12.39 12.66 2.10
N THR A 31 -12.66 13.88 1.61
CA THR A 31 -13.43 14.88 2.37
C THR A 31 -14.91 14.49 2.45
N ARG A 32 -15.68 15.14 3.33
CA ARG A 32 -17.14 14.90 3.41
C ARG A 32 -17.89 15.25 2.12
N GLU A 33 -17.33 16.12 1.31
CA GLU A 33 -17.83 16.51 -0.01
C GLU A 33 -17.39 15.53 -1.13
N GLY A 34 -16.67 14.46 -0.78
CA GLY A 34 -16.24 13.42 -1.72
C GLY A 34 -14.95 13.75 -2.49
N LYS A 35 -14.24 14.82 -2.15
CA LYS A 35 -12.97 15.16 -2.80
C LYS A 35 -11.83 14.27 -2.29
N SER A 36 -11.04 13.73 -3.20
CA SER A 36 -9.82 12.99 -2.86
C SER A 36 -8.63 13.94 -2.67
N VAL A 37 -7.87 13.73 -1.60
CA VAL A 37 -6.63 14.44 -1.28
C VAL A 37 -5.51 13.41 -1.10
N TYR A 38 -4.51 13.50 -1.97
CA TYR A 38 -3.37 12.58 -1.98
C TYR A 38 -2.29 13.04 -1.01
N GLY A 39 -1.85 12.15 -0.13
CA GLY A 39 -0.64 12.36 0.68
C GLY A 39 0.63 12.08 -0.10
N GLU A 40 1.76 12.11 0.60
CA GLU A 40 3.05 11.69 0.04
C GLU A 40 3.01 10.20 -0.35
N MET A 41 3.64 9.89 -1.48
CA MET A 41 3.74 8.54 -2.01
C MET A 41 5.16 8.00 -1.78
N GLY A 42 5.27 6.91 -1.02
CA GLY A 42 6.47 6.11 -0.92
C GLY A 42 6.63 5.20 -2.14
N ASN A 43 7.88 4.96 -2.54
CA ASN A 43 8.25 4.11 -3.68
C ASN A 43 9.44 3.18 -3.41
N ASN A 44 10.00 3.23 -2.21
CA ASN A 44 11.12 2.39 -1.79
C ASN A 44 10.60 1.05 -1.24
N THR A 45 11.44 0.02 -1.23
CA THR A 45 11.09 -1.27 -0.59
C THR A 45 10.81 -1.10 0.90
N GLU A 46 11.53 -0.21 1.58
CA GLU A 46 11.29 0.17 2.97
C GLU A 46 11.09 1.68 3.06
N GLY A 47 10.13 2.11 3.87
CA GLY A 47 9.99 3.53 4.17
C GLY A 47 8.79 3.85 5.04
N VAL A 48 8.65 5.14 5.35
CA VAL A 48 7.61 5.65 6.23
C VAL A 48 6.77 6.66 5.47
N VAL A 49 5.45 6.52 5.55
CA VAL A 49 4.50 7.54 5.08
C VAL A 49 3.65 8.03 6.24
N LYS A 50 3.39 9.34 6.26
CA LYS A 50 2.58 9.99 7.29
C LYS A 50 1.53 10.86 6.64
N TYR A 51 0.34 10.86 7.24
CA TYR A 51 -0.72 11.78 6.88
C TYR A 51 -1.07 12.63 8.09
N ILE A 52 -1.18 13.94 7.87
CA ILE A 52 -1.60 14.92 8.88
C ILE A 52 -2.93 15.48 8.37
N ALA A 53 -4.01 15.18 9.09
CA ALA A 53 -5.33 15.70 8.72
C ALA A 53 -5.36 17.23 8.86
N PRO A 54 -5.88 17.96 7.85
CA PRO A 54 -6.09 19.40 7.98
C PRO A 54 -7.09 19.69 9.13
N LYS A 55 -6.85 20.75 9.90
CA LYS A 55 -7.71 21.10 11.05
C LYS A 55 -9.14 21.47 10.63
N ASP A 56 -9.27 22.13 9.48
CA ASP A 56 -10.52 22.77 9.06
C ASP A 56 -11.25 22.02 7.93
N VAL A 57 -10.75 20.84 7.54
CA VAL A 57 -11.34 20.03 6.47
C VAL A 57 -11.79 18.68 7.04
N PRO A 58 -13.09 18.49 7.32
CA PRO A 58 -13.58 17.24 7.85
C PRO A 58 -13.44 16.12 6.81
N LEU A 59 -12.85 15.00 7.24
CA LEU A 59 -12.68 13.81 6.40
C LEU A 59 -13.85 12.85 6.60
N ALA A 60 -14.29 12.22 5.51
CA ALA A 60 -15.17 11.06 5.53
C ALA A 60 -14.36 9.78 5.76
N HIS A 61 -13.23 9.64 5.05
CA HIS A 61 -12.39 8.46 5.10
C HIS A 61 -10.90 8.82 4.99
N LEU A 62 -10.06 7.95 5.53
CA LEU A 62 -8.62 7.94 5.29
C LEU A 62 -8.23 6.52 4.88
N TRP A 63 -7.72 6.38 3.66
CA TRP A 63 -7.29 5.10 3.09
C TRP A 63 -5.77 5.04 3.06
N LEU A 64 -5.21 3.91 3.45
CA LEU A 64 -3.87 3.52 3.02
C LEU A 64 -4.03 2.74 1.71
N VAL A 65 -3.43 3.24 0.63
CA VAL A 65 -3.42 2.57 -0.67
C VAL A 65 -2.04 1.98 -0.87
N VAL A 66 -1.98 0.70 -1.26
CA VAL A 66 -0.75 -0.02 -1.59
C VAL A 66 -0.95 -0.70 -2.94
N MET A 67 0.00 -0.54 -3.85
CA MET A 67 0.01 -1.21 -5.14
C MET A 67 1.38 -1.81 -5.45
N GLY A 68 1.39 -2.93 -6.17
CA GLY A 68 2.60 -3.39 -6.85
C GLY A 68 2.96 -2.41 -7.97
N ALA A 69 4.23 -2.03 -8.04
CA ALA A 69 4.77 -1.09 -9.00
C ALA A 69 6.13 -1.60 -9.50
N PRO A 70 6.14 -2.72 -10.26
CA PRO A 70 7.39 -3.31 -10.71
C PRO A 70 8.13 -2.35 -11.64
N THR A 71 9.46 -2.47 -11.69
CA THR A 71 10.29 -1.63 -12.57
C THR A 71 10.04 -1.90 -14.05
N GLU A 72 9.44 -3.04 -14.38
CA GLU A 72 9.13 -3.50 -15.73
C GLU A 72 7.81 -4.28 -15.72
N HIS A 73 7.05 -4.19 -16.82
CA HIS A 73 5.80 -4.95 -16.97
C HIS A 73 6.03 -6.16 -17.87
N TRP A 74 5.39 -7.28 -17.55
CA TRP A 74 5.34 -8.46 -18.38
C TRP A 74 3.92 -8.99 -18.46
N MET A 75 3.69 -9.88 -19.43
CA MET A 75 2.39 -10.52 -19.58
C MET A 75 2.17 -11.52 -18.43
N ASN A 76 1.01 -11.44 -17.78
CA ASN A 76 0.61 -12.47 -16.84
C ASN A 76 0.48 -13.82 -17.56
N PRO A 77 0.65 -14.94 -16.84
CA PRO A 77 0.52 -16.26 -17.46
C PRO A 77 -0.86 -16.48 -18.09
N ILE A 78 -0.89 -17.17 -19.24
CA ILE A 78 -2.10 -17.36 -20.04
C ILE A 78 -2.99 -18.49 -19.48
N SER A 79 -2.41 -19.50 -18.81
CA SER A 79 -3.19 -20.51 -18.08
C SER A 79 -2.35 -21.30 -17.06
N GLY A 80 -2.98 -21.65 -15.93
CA GLY A 80 -2.48 -22.62 -14.95
C GLY A 80 -1.39 -22.13 -13.98
N GLU A 81 -0.59 -21.13 -14.36
CA GLU A 81 0.42 -20.54 -13.50
C GLU A 81 -0.14 -19.37 -12.66
N LYS A 82 0.51 -19.07 -11.54
CA LYS A 82 0.09 -17.99 -10.65
C LYS A 82 0.67 -16.65 -11.11
N ASP A 83 -0.07 -15.56 -10.90
CA ASP A 83 0.45 -14.21 -11.07
C ASP A 83 1.60 -13.92 -10.10
N ALA A 84 2.46 -12.97 -10.46
CA ALA A 84 3.48 -12.46 -9.55
C ALA A 84 2.84 -11.86 -8.30
N GLN A 85 3.35 -12.24 -7.12
CA GLN A 85 2.86 -11.77 -5.84
C GLN A 85 3.90 -10.87 -5.17
N TRP A 86 3.45 -9.72 -4.69
CA TRP A 86 4.28 -8.68 -4.07
C TRP A 86 3.88 -8.47 -2.60
N PRO A 87 4.20 -9.41 -1.70
CA PRO A 87 3.79 -9.30 -0.30
C PRO A 87 4.49 -8.13 0.39
N TYR A 88 3.86 -7.61 1.44
CA TYR A 88 4.37 -6.52 2.24
C TYR A 88 3.90 -6.65 3.69
N LYS A 89 4.61 -5.96 4.58
CA LYS A 89 4.22 -5.73 5.98
C LYS A 89 4.07 -4.25 6.23
N ILE A 90 3.17 -3.93 7.14
CA ILE A 90 2.99 -2.57 7.65
C ILE A 90 2.95 -2.58 9.17
N LYS A 91 3.40 -1.47 9.75
CA LYS A 91 3.14 -1.13 11.14
C LYS A 91 2.45 0.23 11.18
N ILE A 92 1.30 0.28 11.84
CA ILE A 92 0.49 1.50 11.95
C ILE A 92 0.67 2.08 13.34
N THR A 93 1.13 3.33 13.42
CA THR A 93 1.27 4.09 14.66
C THR A 93 0.22 5.20 14.73
N GLY A 94 -0.39 5.38 15.90
CA GLY A 94 -1.46 6.36 16.14
C GLY A 94 -2.85 5.86 15.74
N SER A 95 -3.05 4.54 15.69
CA SER A 95 -4.32 3.88 15.44
C SER A 95 -4.44 2.64 16.32
N PHE A 96 -5.62 2.03 16.35
CA PHE A 96 -5.89 0.73 16.95
C PHE A 96 -6.67 -0.13 15.95
N LEU A 97 -6.49 -1.44 16.03
CA LEU A 97 -7.27 -2.37 15.23
C LEU A 97 -8.71 -2.39 15.74
N LEU A 98 -9.66 -2.10 14.86
CA LEU A 98 -11.07 -2.29 15.18
C LEU A 98 -11.40 -3.78 15.05
N THR A 99 -11.31 -4.51 16.16
CA THR A 99 -11.69 -5.92 16.24
C THR A 99 -13.19 -5.99 16.52
N SER A 100 -14.00 -6.15 15.46
CA SER A 100 -15.48 -6.20 15.41
C SER A 100 -16.24 -4.89 15.61
N ALA A 101 -17.18 -4.62 14.69
CA ALA A 101 -18.31 -3.73 14.88
C ALA A 101 -19.41 -4.54 15.56
N ASN A 102 -19.84 -4.12 16.76
CA ASN A 102 -21.12 -4.55 17.31
C ASN A 102 -22.26 -3.87 16.56
#